data_AF-A0A966DG62-F1
#
_entry.id   AF-A0A966DG62-F1
#
_cell.length_a   1.000
_cell.length_b   1.000
_cell.length_c   1.000
_cell.angle_alpha   90.00
_cell.angle_beta   90.00
_cell.angle_gamma   90.00
#
_symmetry.space_group_name_H-M   'P 1'
#
loop_
_entity.id
_entity.type
_entity.pdbx_description
1 polymer ?
#
loop_
_entity_poly.entity_id
_entity_poly.type
_entity_poly.pdbx_seq_one_letter_code
_entity_poly.pdbx_strand_id
1 'polypeptide(L)'
;MKKNQGISFFERTLTLWVAICIVAGIQIGQFIPSVPATLHRFEYANVSIPVAILIWLMIFPMMLKVDFKSVKNVGSKPKGILITGVTNWLIKPFTMFAIAWFFFFVLFKSLIPAELADQYLAGAVLLGAAPCTAMVFVWSHLTKGDAAYTL
;
A
#
# COMPACT_ATOMS: atom_id res chain seq x y z
N MET A 1 -0.85 -8.26 34.61
CA MET A 1 -0.41 -6.89 34.27
C MET A 1 -0.24 -6.80 32.75
N LYS A 2 -1.14 -6.13 32.03
CA LYS A 2 -0.96 -5.88 30.58
C LYS A 2 0.19 -4.88 30.45
N LYS A 3 1.34 -5.35 29.96
CA LYS A 3 2.50 -4.50 29.66
C LYS A 3 2.06 -3.55 28.55
N ASN A 4 1.85 -2.27 28.89
CA ASN A 4 1.76 -1.20 27.89
C ASN A 4 3.12 -1.12 27.20
N GLN A 5 3.35 -1.99 26.21
CA GLN A 5 4.46 -1.81 25.30
C GLN A 5 4.04 -0.68 24.37
N GLY A 6 4.47 0.54 24.71
CA GLY A 6 4.40 1.65 23.77
C GLY A 6 5.16 1.30 22.49
N ILE A 7 4.84 2.04 21.42
CA ILE A 7 5.47 1.90 20.10
C ILE A 7 6.99 1.84 20.26
N SER A 8 7.63 0.80 19.70
CA SER A 8 9.09 0.61 19.79
C SER A 8 9.81 1.77 19.10
N PHE A 9 11.05 2.08 19.50
CA PHE A 9 11.87 3.11 18.85
C PHE A 9 11.96 2.90 17.33
N PHE A 10 12.04 1.64 16.89
CA PHE A 10 12.05 1.27 15.49
C PHE A 10 10.73 1.62 14.79
N GLU A 11 9.60 1.23 15.37
CA GLU A 11 8.26 1.50 14.82
C GLU A 11 7.99 3.01 14.75
N ARG A 12 8.43 3.77 15.75
CA ARG A 12 8.32 5.23 15.78
C ARG A 12 9.18 5.91 14.71
N THR A 13 10.31 5.32 14.37
CA THR A 13 11.29 5.85 13.41
C THR A 13 11.14 5.19 12.03
N LEU A 14 10.07 4.41 11.81
CA LEU A 14 9.89 3.58 10.61
C LEU A 14 9.92 4.40 9.32
N THR A 15 9.31 5.59 9.31
CA THR A 15 9.30 6.48 8.14
C THR A 15 10.70 6.86 7.69
N LEU A 16 11.62 7.11 8.63
CA LEU A 16 13.01 7.43 8.31
C LEU A 16 13.74 6.21 7.73
N TRP A 17 13.54 5.03 8.32
CA TRP A 17 14.11 3.78 7.78
C TRP A 17 13.62 3.48 6.37
N VAL A 18 12.31 3.64 6.11
CA VAL A 18 11.73 3.45 4.78
C VAL A 18 12.35 4.44 3.78
N ALA A 19 12.49 5.72 4.15
CA ALA A 19 13.12 6.72 3.29
C ALA A 19 14.58 6.37 2.96
N ILE A 20 15.36 5.93 3.96
CA ILE A 20 16.75 5.47 3.76
C ILE A 20 16.79 4.27 2.80
N CYS A 21 15.93 3.27 2.99
CA CYS A 21 15.86 2.10 2.13
C CYS A 21 15.48 2.46 0.68
N ILE A 22 14.56 3.40 0.47
CA ILE A 22 14.19 3.89 -0.87
C ILE A 22 15.39 4.55 -1.54
N VAL A 23 16.06 5.48 -0.86
CA VAL A 23 17.24 6.19 -1.39
C VAL A 23 18.37 5.21 -1.69
N ALA A 24 18.70 4.33 -0.76
CA ALA A 24 19.72 3.31 -0.96
C ALA A 24 19.38 2.37 -2.14
N GLY A 25 18.12 1.94 -2.25
CA GLY A 25 17.65 1.09 -3.35
C GLY A 25 17.78 1.76 -4.71
N ILE A 26 17.42 3.04 -4.82
CA ILE A 26 17.58 3.83 -6.06
C ILE A 26 19.06 3.92 -6.44
N GLN A 27 19.93 4.24 -5.48
CA GLN A 27 21.37 4.37 -5.75
C GLN A 27 22.00 3.03 -6.18
N ILE A 28 21.64 1.92 -5.52
CA ILE A 28 22.09 0.59 -5.93
C ILE A 28 21.60 0.26 -7.34
N GLY A 29 20.33 0.56 -7.66
CA GLY A 29 19.76 0.31 -8.97
C GLY A 29 20.42 1.11 -10.10
N GLN A 30 20.84 2.35 -9.83
CA GLN A 30 21.50 3.22 -10.81
C GLN A 30 23.00 2.94 -10.97
N PHE A 31 23.73 2.72 -9.87
CA PHE A 31 25.19 2.54 -9.92
C PHE A 31 25.64 1.09 -10.11
N ILE A 32 24.79 0.12 -9.78
CA ILE A 32 25.11 -1.32 -9.86
C ILE A 32 24.03 -2.02 -10.71
N PRO A 33 24.07 -1.88 -12.05
CA PRO A 33 23.06 -2.45 -12.95
C PRO A 33 23.05 -4.00 -12.97
N SER A 34 24.08 -4.65 -12.41
CA SER A 34 24.11 -6.10 -12.23
C SER A 34 23.04 -6.60 -11.24
N VAL A 35 22.59 -5.77 -10.31
CA VAL A 35 21.54 -6.14 -9.33
C VAL A 35 20.17 -6.27 -10.02
N PRO A 36 19.65 -5.23 -10.72
CA PRO A 36 18.45 -5.37 -11.55
C PRO A 36 18.58 -6.47 -12.60
N ALA A 37 19.71 -6.56 -13.30
CA ALA A 37 19.91 -7.57 -14.34
C ALA A 37 19.84 -9.01 -13.80
N THR A 38 20.31 -9.25 -12.57
CA THR A 38 20.19 -10.56 -11.92
C THR A 38 18.75 -10.83 -11.50
N LEU A 39 18.04 -9.83 -10.97
CA LEU A 39 16.61 -9.95 -10.64
C LEU A 39 15.76 -10.27 -11.88
N HIS A 40 16.05 -9.63 -13.02
CA HIS A 40 15.40 -9.90 -14.31
C HIS A 40 15.61 -11.34 -14.79
N ARG A 41 16.72 -12.01 -14.46
CA ARG A 41 16.92 -13.43 -14.78
C ARG A 41 15.97 -14.36 -14.02
N PHE A 42 15.48 -13.92 -12.87
CA PHE A 42 14.48 -14.62 -12.07
C PHE A 42 13.06 -14.06 -12.29
N GLU A 43 12.83 -13.37 -13.42
CA GLU A 43 11.48 -12.98 -13.82
C GLU A 43 10.79 -14.07 -14.62
N TYR A 44 9.52 -14.29 -14.28
CA TYR A 44 8.63 -15.13 -15.04
C TYR A 44 7.38 -14.31 -15.34
N ALA A 45 7.00 -14.19 -16.63
CA ALA A 45 5.84 -13.42 -17.08
C ALA A 45 5.80 -11.97 -16.55
N ASN A 46 6.92 -11.25 -16.61
CA ASN A 46 7.09 -9.87 -16.10
C ASN A 46 6.94 -9.71 -14.57
N VAL A 47 6.98 -10.80 -13.81
CA VAL A 47 6.93 -10.77 -12.34
C VAL A 47 8.22 -11.37 -11.78
N SER A 48 8.95 -10.60 -10.97
CA SER A 48 10.19 -11.07 -10.33
C SER A 48 9.86 -12.03 -9.20
N ILE A 49 10.29 -13.29 -9.33
CA ILE A 49 10.02 -14.36 -8.34
C ILE A 49 10.51 -13.96 -6.94
N PRO A 50 11.71 -13.38 -6.74
CA PRO A 50 12.16 -12.97 -5.41
C PRO A 50 11.25 -11.92 -4.78
N VAL A 51 10.79 -10.95 -5.57
CA VAL A 51 9.89 -9.89 -5.11
C VAL A 51 8.53 -10.47 -4.75
N ALA A 52 8.00 -11.39 -5.57
CA ALA A 52 6.74 -12.08 -5.30
C ALA A 52 6.78 -12.85 -3.98
N ILE A 53 7.87 -13.57 -3.69
CA ILE A 53 8.06 -14.28 -2.42
C ILE A 53 8.07 -13.29 -1.23
N LEU A 54 8.80 -12.18 -1.34
CA LEU A 54 8.86 -11.16 -0.29
C LEU A 54 7.49 -10.53 -0.02
N ILE A 55 6.73 -10.21 -1.07
CA ILE A 55 5.37 -9.69 -0.95
C ILE A 55 4.47 -10.75 -0.30
N TRP A 56 4.58 -12.02 -0.67
CA TRP A 56 3.81 -13.11 -0.07
C TRP A 56 4.11 -13.28 1.42
N LEU A 57 5.39 -13.24 1.79
CA LEU A 57 5.82 -13.26 3.21
C LEU A 57 5.29 -12.05 4.00
N MET A 58 5.07 -10.91 3.35
CA MET A 58 4.47 -9.73 3.98
C MET A 58 2.94 -9.88 4.16
N ILE A 59 2.24 -10.47 3.18
CA ILE A 59 0.78 -10.65 3.21
C ILE A 59 0.37 -11.76 4.18
N PHE A 60 1.13 -12.86 4.22
CA PHE A 60 0.78 -14.07 4.96
C PHE A 60 0.50 -13.83 6.48
N PRO A 61 1.37 -13.12 7.24
CA PRO A 61 1.13 -12.86 8.66
C PRO A 61 -0.15 -12.07 8.93
N MET A 62 -0.56 -11.21 7.99
CA MET A 62 -1.77 -10.42 8.15
C MET A 62 -3.02 -11.24 7.87
N MET A 63 -2.99 -12.11 6.86
CA MET A 63 -4.08 -13.02 6.56
C MET A 63 -4.40 -13.91 7.78
N LEU A 64 -3.38 -14.35 8.52
CA LEU A 64 -3.55 -15.13 9.75
C LEU A 64 -4.15 -14.35 10.93
N LYS A 65 -4.09 -13.01 10.91
CA LYS A 65 -4.66 -12.15 11.96
C LYS A 65 -6.15 -11.87 11.75
N VAL A 66 -6.73 -12.28 10.63
CA VAL A 66 -8.16 -12.08 10.34
C VAL A 66 -8.98 -13.08 11.16
N ASP A 67 -9.81 -12.56 12.06
CA ASP A 67 -10.75 -13.37 12.83
C ASP A 67 -12.05 -13.60 12.03
N PHE A 68 -12.23 -14.82 11.53
CA PHE A 68 -13.42 -15.23 10.78
C PHE A 68 -14.73 -15.10 11.57
N LYS A 69 -14.68 -15.15 12.91
CA LYS A 69 -15.87 -14.95 13.75
C LYS A 69 -16.35 -13.50 13.72
N SER A 70 -15.41 -12.56 13.64
CA SER A 70 -15.69 -11.13 13.48
C SER A 70 -16.29 -10.81 12.11
N VAL A 71 -15.83 -11.48 11.04
CA VAL A 71 -16.42 -11.37 9.69
C VAL A 71 -17.89 -11.79 9.66
N LYS A 72 -18.26 -12.88 10.34
CA LYS A 72 -19.65 -13.35 10.42
C LYS A 72 -20.59 -12.34 11.08
N ASN A 73 -20.10 -11.56 12.04
CA ASN A 73 -20.91 -10.57 12.77
C ASN A 73 -20.95 -9.19 12.09
N VAL A 74 -20.17 -8.97 11.02
CA VAL A 74 -20.04 -7.65 10.40
C VAL A 74 -21.39 -7.13 9.85
N GLY A 75 -22.24 -8.04 9.35
CA GLY A 75 -23.58 -7.73 8.84
C GLY A 75 -24.54 -7.12 9.87
N SER A 76 -24.24 -7.22 11.17
CA SER A 76 -25.04 -6.59 12.24
C SER A 76 -24.89 -5.06 12.30
N LYS A 77 -23.88 -4.48 11.66
CA LYS A 77 -23.62 -3.02 11.64
C LYS A 77 -23.48 -2.49 10.20
N PRO A 78 -24.59 -2.40 9.44
CA PRO A 78 -24.56 -2.08 8.01
C PRO A 78 -24.07 -0.66 7.70
N LYS A 79 -24.27 0.30 8.61
CA LYS A 79 -23.83 1.69 8.42
C LYS A 79 -22.32 1.81 8.25
N GLY A 80 -21.53 1.07 9.05
CA GLY A 80 -20.07 1.11 8.97
C GLY A 80 -19.58 0.55 7.63
N ILE A 81 -20.13 -0.60 7.22
CA ILE A 81 -19.80 -1.25 5.95
C ILE A 81 -20.15 -0.35 4.76
N LEU A 82 -21.31 0.31 4.79
CA LEU A 82 -21.72 1.20 3.71
C LEU A 82 -20.76 2.39 3.59
N ILE A 83 -20.40 3.03 4.70
CA ILE A 83 -19.47 4.16 4.71
C ILE A 83 -18.09 3.73 4.20
N THR A 84 -17.55 2.62 4.73
CA THR A 84 -16.24 2.10 4.30
C THR A 84 -16.26 1.66 2.83
N GLY A 85 -17.32 0.98 2.40
CA GLY A 85 -17.50 0.54 1.01
C GLY A 85 -17.59 1.70 0.03
N VAL A 86 -18.44 2.69 0.31
CA VAL A 86 -18.57 3.91 -0.52
C VAL A 86 -17.25 4.68 -0.52
N THR A 87 -16.60 4.83 0.63
CA THR A 87 -15.33 5.56 0.69
C THR A 87 -14.22 4.86 -0.10
N ASN A 88 -14.08 3.54 0.06
CA ASN A 88 -13.01 2.77 -0.57
C ASN A 88 -13.21 2.54 -2.06
N TRP A 89 -14.46 2.31 -2.50
CA TRP A 89 -14.75 1.94 -3.88
C TRP A 89 -15.31 3.08 -4.75
N LEU A 90 -15.87 4.13 -4.14
CA LEU A 90 -16.40 5.28 -4.88
C LEU A 90 -15.58 6.55 -4.64
N ILE A 91 -15.31 6.93 -3.40
CA ILE A 91 -14.63 8.22 -3.17
C ILE A 91 -13.13 8.11 -3.53
N LYS A 92 -12.45 7.08 -3.02
CA LYS A 92 -11.00 6.91 -3.14
C LYS A 92 -10.51 6.82 -4.60
N PRO A 93 -11.03 5.92 -5.47
CA PRO A 93 -10.50 5.78 -6.83
C PRO A 93 -10.77 7.03 -7.69
N PHE A 94 -11.92 7.67 -7.55
CA PHE A 94 -12.27 8.86 -8.33
C PHE A 94 -11.47 10.08 -7.86
N THR A 95 -11.27 10.24 -6.54
CA THR A 95 -10.41 11.28 -6.00
C THR A 95 -8.96 11.08 -6.44
N MET A 96 -8.47 9.84 -6.41
CA MET A 96 -7.12 9.51 -6.88
C MET A 96 -6.96 9.81 -8.38
N PHE A 97 -7.94 9.43 -9.21
CA PHE A 97 -7.95 9.77 -10.62
C PHE A 97 -7.92 11.28 -10.83
N ALA A 98 -8.80 12.04 -10.16
CA ALA A 98 -8.89 13.49 -10.33
C ALA A 98 -7.57 14.19 -9.97
N ILE A 99 -6.94 13.81 -8.85
CA ILE A 99 -5.65 14.35 -8.42
C ILE A 99 -4.55 13.94 -9.40
N ALA A 100 -4.41 12.65 -9.70
CA ALA A 100 -3.36 12.14 -10.59
C ALA A 100 -3.47 12.74 -11.99
N TRP A 101 -4.69 12.84 -12.53
CA TRP A 101 -4.95 13.44 -13.83
C TRP A 101 -4.56 14.92 -13.85
N PHE A 102 -4.93 15.69 -12.83
CA PHE A 102 -4.54 17.10 -12.72
C PHE A 102 -3.02 17.26 -12.72
N PHE A 103 -2.30 16.47 -11.94
CA PHE A 103 -0.85 16.56 -11.90
C PHE A 103 -0.18 16.12 -13.21
N PHE A 104 -0.55 14.97 -13.78
CA PHE A 104 0.14 14.44 -14.95
C PHE A 104 -0.25 15.12 -16.27
N PHE A 105 -1.51 15.54 -16.44
CA PHE A 105 -2.01 16.10 -17.71
C PHE A 105 -2.18 17.61 -17.73
N VAL A 106 -2.23 18.28 -16.57
CA VAL A 106 -2.34 19.74 -16.49
C VAL A 106 -1.04 20.36 -16.01
N LEU A 107 -0.56 19.99 -14.82
CA LEU A 107 0.59 20.62 -14.20
C LEU A 107 1.93 20.19 -14.84
N PHE A 108 2.10 18.89 -15.10
CA PHE A 108 3.35 18.30 -15.60
C PHE A 108 3.34 17.96 -17.09
N LYS A 109 2.35 18.44 -17.84
CA LYS A 109 2.22 18.21 -19.29
C LYS A 109 3.49 18.55 -20.08
N SER A 110 4.24 19.56 -19.64
CA SER A 110 5.48 19.99 -20.32
C SER A 110 6.73 19.23 -19.85
N LEU A 111 6.65 18.50 -18.73
CA LEU A 111 7.77 17.76 -18.14
C LEU A 111 7.74 16.26 -18.49
N ILE A 112 6.57 15.70 -18.78
CA ILE A 112 6.37 14.26 -18.96
C ILE A 112 5.74 13.99 -20.33
N PRO A 113 6.28 13.03 -21.13
CA PRO A 113 5.63 12.58 -22.37
C PRO A 113 4.23 12.02 -22.11
N ALA A 114 3.31 12.23 -23.06
CA ALA A 114 1.91 11.82 -22.91
C ALA A 114 1.74 10.32 -22.58
N GLU A 115 2.52 9.46 -23.24
CA GLU A 115 2.47 8.02 -23.02
C GLU A 115 2.89 7.60 -21.59
N LEU A 116 3.89 8.29 -21.02
CA LEU A 116 4.30 8.08 -19.63
C LEU A 116 3.27 8.62 -18.64
N ALA A 117 2.62 9.74 -18.95
CA ALA A 117 1.54 10.28 -18.13
C ALA A 117 0.35 9.32 -18.06
N ASP A 118 0.00 8.65 -19.15
CA ASP A 118 -1.04 7.61 -19.18
C ASP A 118 -0.66 6.40 -18.30
N GLN A 119 0.58 5.92 -18.41
CA GLN A 119 1.07 4.81 -17.58
C GLN A 119 1.09 5.16 -16.09
N TYR A 120 1.53 6.38 -15.74
CA TYR A 120 1.54 6.85 -14.36
C TYR A 120 0.14 7.08 -13.81
N LEU A 121 -0.80 7.58 -14.61
CA LEU A 121 -2.20 7.68 -14.22
C LEU A 121 -2.80 6.31 -13.92
N ALA A 122 -2.58 5.33 -14.81
CA ALA A 122 -3.04 3.96 -14.61
C ALA A 122 -2.46 3.37 -13.31
N GLY A 123 -1.15 3.48 -13.11
CA GLY A 123 -0.48 3.02 -11.89
C GLY A 123 -1.00 3.70 -10.61
N ALA A 124 -1.20 5.01 -10.66
CA ALA A 124 -1.72 5.81 -9.55
C ALA A 124 -3.14 5.38 -9.15
N VAL A 125 -4.02 5.13 -10.13
CA VAL A 125 -5.39 4.66 -9.88
C VAL A 125 -5.38 3.23 -9.35
N LEU A 126 -4.56 2.33 -9.89
CA LEU A 126 -4.43 0.95 -9.41
C LEU A 126 -3.93 0.90 -7.95
N LEU A 127 -2.92 1.71 -7.61
CA LEU A 127 -2.44 1.86 -6.23
C LEU A 127 -3.51 2.50 -5.32
N GLY A 128 -4.27 3.46 -5.85
CA GLY A 128 -5.39 4.09 -5.15
C GLY A 128 -6.54 3.11 -4.87
N ALA A 129 -6.82 2.18 -5.77
CA ALA A 129 -7.83 1.16 -5.57
C ALA A 129 -7.38 0.06 -4.59
N ALA A 130 -6.07 -0.15 -4.43
CA ALA A 130 -5.55 -1.18 -3.54
C ALA A 130 -5.94 -0.93 -2.06
N PRO A 131 -6.49 -1.93 -1.35
CA PRO A 131 -6.80 -1.79 0.07
C PRO A 131 -5.52 -1.74 0.89
N CYS A 132 -5.41 -0.76 1.79
CA CYS A 132 -4.29 -0.69 2.73
C CYS A 132 -4.72 -1.36 4.04
N THR A 133 -4.21 -2.55 4.30
CA THR A 133 -4.69 -3.40 5.39
C THR A 133 -3.80 -3.31 6.63
N ALA A 134 -2.47 -3.20 6.48
CA ALA A 134 -1.53 -3.11 7.60
C ALA A 134 -1.69 -1.82 8.38
N MET A 135 -1.67 -0.69 7.68
CA MET A 135 -1.62 0.61 8.31
C MET A 135 -2.96 0.94 8.99
N VAL A 136 -4.08 0.57 8.36
CA VAL A 136 -5.41 0.71 8.94
C VAL A 136 -5.51 -0.05 10.26
N PHE A 137 -4.94 -1.26 10.35
CA PHE A 137 -4.92 -2.01 11.61
C PHE A 137 -4.17 -1.27 12.73
N VAL A 138 -3.00 -0.69 12.41
CA VAL A 138 -2.22 0.11 13.37
C VAL A 138 -2.97 1.36 13.78
N TRP A 139 -3.52 2.13 12.84
CA TRP A 139 -4.31 3.33 13.14
C TRP A 139 -5.53 3.01 13.99
N SER A 140 -6.30 1.97 13.64
CA SER A 140 -7.45 1.52 14.43
C SER A 140 -7.02 1.13 15.84
N HIS A 141 -5.87 0.48 16.01
CA HIS A 141 -5.35 0.19 17.36
C HIS A 141 -4.99 1.48 18.13
N LEU A 142 -4.33 2.45 17.48
CA LEU A 142 -3.95 3.73 18.09
C LEU A 142 -5.15 4.59 18.46
N THR A 143 -6.22 4.58 17.65
CA THR A 143 -7.46 5.33 17.91
C THR A 143 -8.44 4.57 18.80
N LYS A 144 -8.06 3.39 19.33
CA LYS A 144 -8.95 2.48 20.08
C LYS A 144 -10.21 2.10 19.30
N GLY A 145 -10.11 2.08 17.97
CA GLY A 145 -11.15 1.63 17.05
C GLY A 145 -11.15 0.11 16.88
N ASP A 146 -12.17 -0.38 16.18
CA ASP A 146 -12.31 -1.80 15.85
C ASP A 146 -11.72 -2.07 14.47
N ALA A 147 -10.55 -2.71 14.45
CA ALA A 147 -9.82 -2.99 13.21
C ALA A 147 -10.61 -3.89 12.24
N ALA A 148 -11.51 -4.75 12.75
CA ALA A 148 -12.31 -5.65 11.91
C ALA A 148 -13.40 -4.91 11.12
N TYR A 149 -13.79 -3.69 11.52
CA TYR A 149 -14.74 -2.85 10.78
C TYR A 149 -14.08 -1.84 9.84
N THR A 150 -12.81 -1.52 10.06
CA THR A 150 -12.07 -0.55 9.25
C THR A 150 -11.34 -1.18 8.06
N LEU A 151 -11.17 -2.51 8.09
CA LEU A 151 -10.56 -3.32 7.04
C LEU A 151 -11.46 -3.48 5.81
#